data_AF-A0A534HQ40-F1
#
_entry.id   AF-A0A534HQ40-F1
#
_cell.length_a   1.000
_cell.length_b   1.000
_cell.length_c   1.000
_cell.angle_alpha   90.00
_cell.angle_beta   90.00
_cell.angle_gamma   90.00
#
_symmetry.space_group_name_H-M   'P 1'
#
loop_
_entity.id
_entity.type
_entity.pdbx_description
1 polymer ?
#
loop_
_entity_poly.entity_id
_entity_poly.type
_entity_poly.pdbx_seq_one_letter_code
_entity_poly.pdbx_strand_id
1 'polypeptide(L)'
;MRLRFADCVLDLRARQLERQGTIVPLEPKVYELLEALIKRRPAVVTNNELDELLWPQVYVARTSLTRLVSELRAALGDTPQGSHVIRTVYKTGYAFCAEVTCVPSQAASPATIELVWKKQPLPLSDGEHLAGRDAECSLVIDASTVSRRHARITVVSGTATIEDLDSTNGTHVNGTRISGPMRLSPGDELSLGSEVLQVRKRSASALTVKVDHDKKGR
;
A
#
# COMPACT_ATOMS: atom_id res chain seq x y z
N MET A 1 -4.98 -1.34 -3.77
CA MET A 1 -5.49 -0.24 -4.61
C MET A 1 -6.53 0.50 -3.79
N ARG A 2 -6.40 1.82 -3.63
CA ARG A 2 -7.40 2.64 -2.93
C ARG A 2 -8.24 3.42 -3.94
N LEU A 3 -9.54 3.43 -3.74
CA LEU A 3 -10.50 4.09 -4.59
C LEU A 3 -11.20 5.18 -3.79
N ARG A 4 -11.11 6.43 -4.25
CA ARG A 4 -11.84 7.56 -3.66
C ARG A 4 -13.08 7.84 -4.48
N PHE A 5 -14.20 8.02 -3.80
CA PHE A 5 -15.47 8.41 -4.38
C PHE A 5 -16.31 9.13 -3.33
N ALA A 6 -16.96 10.23 -3.71
CA ALA A 6 -17.63 11.11 -2.75
C ALA A 6 -16.73 11.43 -1.53
N ASP A 7 -17.25 11.26 -0.31
CA ASP A 7 -16.52 11.42 0.96
C ASP A 7 -15.85 10.14 1.46
N CYS A 8 -15.80 9.11 0.62
CA CYS A 8 -15.35 7.76 0.98
C CYS A 8 -14.03 7.39 0.31
N VAL A 9 -13.24 6.56 1.00
CA VAL A 9 -12.07 5.89 0.47
C VAL A 9 -12.17 4.40 0.77
N LEU A 10 -12.19 3.59 -0.28
CA LEU A 10 -12.21 2.14 -0.20
C LEU A 10 -10.80 1.59 -0.45
N ASP A 11 -10.25 0.88 0.53
CA ASP A 11 -9.02 0.10 0.37
C ASP A 11 -9.37 -1.36 0.04
N LEU A 12 -9.12 -1.75 -1.21
CA LEU A 12 -9.41 -3.11 -1.67
C LEU A 12 -8.46 -4.17 -1.11
N ARG A 13 -7.26 -3.77 -0.64
CA ARG A 13 -6.28 -4.70 -0.06
C ARG A 13 -6.58 -4.95 1.40
N ALA A 14 -6.86 -3.88 2.14
CA ALA A 14 -7.24 -3.95 3.55
C ALA A 14 -8.71 -4.34 3.78
N ARG A 15 -9.52 -4.40 2.70
CA ARG A 15 -10.97 -4.60 2.75
C ARG A 15 -11.66 -3.64 3.71
N GLN A 16 -11.29 -2.36 3.62
CA GLN A 16 -11.69 -1.34 4.57
C GLN A 16 -12.32 -0.14 3.87
N LEU A 17 -13.41 0.37 4.43
CA LEU A 17 -14.02 1.63 4.01
C LEU A 17 -13.68 2.71 5.04
N GLU A 18 -13.25 3.87 4.56
CA GLU A 18 -13.12 5.09 5.35
C GLU A 18 -14.12 6.12 4.84
N ARG A 19 -14.80 6.82 5.74
CA ARG A 19 -15.67 7.96 5.43
C ARG A 19 -15.20 9.17 6.21
N GLN A 20 -14.92 10.27 5.52
CA GLN A 20 -14.40 11.50 6.14
C GLN A 20 -13.18 11.26 7.07
N GLY A 21 -12.32 10.29 6.70
CA GLY A 21 -11.12 9.92 7.46
C GLY A 21 -11.35 8.98 8.65
N THR A 22 -12.60 8.58 8.93
CA THR A 22 -12.92 7.60 9.98
C THR A 22 -13.18 6.23 9.36
N ILE A 23 -12.64 5.17 9.96
CA ILE A 23 -12.89 3.79 9.52
C ILE A 23 -14.37 3.44 9.80
N VAL A 24 -15.08 3.07 8.74
CA VAL A 24 -16.46 2.58 8.84
C VAL A 24 -16.44 1.06 8.71
N PRO A 25 -16.75 0.31 9.78
CA PRO A 25 -16.82 -1.14 9.70
C PRO A 25 -17.97 -1.56 8.77
N LEU A 26 -17.67 -2.47 7.84
CA LEU A 26 -18.66 -3.05 6.93
C LEU A 26 -18.83 -4.54 7.22
N GLU A 27 -20.07 -5.01 7.23
CA GLU A 27 -20.36 -6.44 7.19
C GLU A 27 -19.74 -7.05 5.91
N PRO A 28 -19.18 -8.28 5.96
CA PRO A 28 -18.55 -8.90 4.79
C PRO A 28 -19.42 -8.88 3.54
N LYS A 29 -20.73 -9.11 3.69
CA LYS A 29 -21.70 -9.10 2.58
C LYS A 29 -21.94 -7.71 2.00
N VAL A 30 -21.96 -6.68 2.85
CA VAL A 30 -22.09 -5.28 2.44
C VAL A 30 -20.85 -4.85 1.65
N TYR A 31 -19.66 -5.27 2.10
CA TYR A 31 -18.42 -5.04 1.36
C TYR A 31 -18.42 -5.71 -0.02
N GLU A 32 -18.82 -6.99 -0.09
CA GLU A 32 -18.90 -7.72 -1.36
C GLU A 32 -19.88 -7.05 -2.34
N LEU A 33 -21.02 -6.56 -1.85
CA LEU A 33 -21.98 -5.78 -2.65
C LEU A 33 -21.34 -4.51 -3.20
N LEU A 34 -20.65 -3.74 -2.35
CA LEU A 34 -19.94 -2.53 -2.76
C LEU A 34 -18.89 -2.83 -3.84
N GLU A 35 -18.08 -3.87 -3.62
CA GLU A 35 -17.04 -4.29 -4.56
C GLU A 35 -17.63 -4.71 -5.91
N ALA A 36 -18.72 -5.49 -5.91
CA ALA A 36 -19.39 -5.92 -7.12
C ALA A 36 -19.93 -4.74 -7.95
N LEU A 37 -20.57 -3.77 -7.29
CA LEU A 37 -21.10 -2.57 -7.93
C LEU A 37 -19.96 -1.70 -8.50
N ILE A 38 -18.87 -1.53 -7.75
CA ILE A 38 -17.70 -0.73 -8.18
C ILE A 38 -16.98 -1.36 -9.37
N LYS A 39 -16.88 -2.70 -9.45
CA LYS A 39 -16.24 -3.42 -10.57
C LYS A 39 -17.00 -3.29 -11.88
N ARG A 40 -18.33 -3.16 -11.81
CA ARG A 40 -19.22 -3.08 -12.98
C ARG A 40 -19.62 -1.65 -13.34
N ARG A 41 -19.09 -0.64 -12.64
CA ARG A 41 -19.41 0.77 -12.89
C ARG A 41 -19.15 1.20 -14.34
N PRO A 42 -19.98 2.07 -14.94
CA PRO A 42 -21.23 2.62 -14.41
C PRO A 42 -22.47 1.74 -14.72
N ALA A 43 -22.27 0.51 -15.20
CA ALA A 43 -23.36 -0.36 -15.63
C ALA A 43 -24.24 -0.83 -14.46
N VAL A 44 -25.49 -1.14 -14.79
CA VAL A 44 -26.45 -1.70 -13.84
C VAL A 44 -26.09 -3.16 -13.59
N VAL A 45 -25.99 -3.55 -12.32
CA VAL A 45 -25.91 -4.94 -11.89
C VAL A 45 -27.32 -5.37 -11.52
N THR A 46 -27.84 -6.38 -12.21
CA THR A 46 -29.20 -6.86 -12.01
C THR A 46 -29.35 -7.57 -10.66
N ASN A 47 -30.59 -7.68 -10.17
CA ASN A 47 -30.86 -8.41 -8.92
C ASN A 47 -30.35 -9.86 -9.00
N ASN A 48 -30.58 -10.55 -10.12
CA ASN A 48 -30.13 -11.94 -10.31
C ASN A 48 -28.60 -12.04 -10.26
N GLU A 49 -27.87 -11.13 -10.91
CA GLU A 49 -26.41 -11.12 -10.86
C GLU A 49 -25.87 -10.82 -9.46
N LEU A 50 -26.54 -9.93 -8.72
CA LEU A 50 -26.18 -9.66 -7.32
C LEU A 50 -26.47 -10.88 -6.44
N ASP A 51 -27.59 -11.57 -6.65
CA ASP A 51 -27.93 -12.79 -5.92
C ASP A 51 -26.89 -13.90 -6.18
N GLU A 52 -26.48 -14.11 -7.44
CA GLU A 52 -25.45 -15.08 -7.82
C GLU A 52 -24.05 -14.74 -7.29
N LEU A 53 -23.66 -13.46 -7.33
CA LEU A 53 -22.35 -13.00 -6.86
C LEU A 53 -22.24 -13.02 -5.35
N LEU A 54 -23.30 -12.62 -4.64
CA LEU A 54 -23.31 -12.55 -3.20
C LEU A 54 -23.63 -13.91 -2.60
N TRP A 55 -24.66 -14.62 -3.04
CA TRP A 55 -25.08 -15.86 -2.40
C TRP A 55 -24.97 -17.04 -3.36
N PRO A 56 -23.74 -17.46 -3.71
CA PRO A 56 -23.57 -18.64 -4.56
C PRO A 56 -24.18 -19.84 -3.85
N GLN A 57 -25.16 -20.49 -4.49
CA GLN A 57 -25.84 -21.69 -3.99
C GLN A 57 -26.73 -21.49 -2.75
N VAL A 58 -27.09 -20.25 -2.38
CA VAL A 58 -27.99 -19.99 -1.25
C VAL A 58 -29.19 -19.17 -1.72
N TYR A 59 -30.40 -19.72 -1.53
CA TYR A 59 -31.62 -18.99 -1.82
C TYR A 59 -31.91 -17.99 -0.69
N VAL A 60 -31.89 -16.70 -1.02
CA VAL A 60 -32.23 -15.63 -0.07
C VAL A 60 -33.48 -14.88 -0.53
N ALA A 61 -34.26 -14.39 0.43
CA ALA A 61 -35.39 -13.51 0.11
C ALA A 61 -34.90 -12.16 -0.42
N ARG A 62 -35.71 -11.51 -1.26
CA ARG A 62 -35.41 -10.18 -1.84
C ARG A 62 -35.21 -9.08 -0.79
N THR A 63 -35.74 -9.27 0.41
CA THR A 63 -35.52 -8.39 1.56
C THR A 63 -34.06 -8.34 1.99
N SER A 64 -33.30 -9.43 1.79
CA SER A 64 -31.87 -9.50 2.12
C SER A 64 -31.05 -8.51 1.31
N LEU A 65 -31.23 -8.47 -0.01
CA LEU A 65 -30.54 -7.51 -0.88
C LEU A 65 -30.95 -6.07 -0.56
N THR A 66 -32.23 -5.85 -0.27
CA THR A 66 -32.74 -4.52 0.12
C THR A 66 -32.14 -4.04 1.44
N ARG A 67 -31.98 -4.93 2.44
CA ARG A 67 -31.27 -4.64 3.70
C ARG A 67 -29.82 -4.27 3.44
N LEU A 68 -29.07 -5.09 2.69
CA LEU A 68 -27.66 -4.82 2.40
C LEU A 68 -27.45 -3.50 1.68
N VAL A 69 -28.31 -3.16 0.71
CA VAL A 69 -28.25 -1.86 0.02
C VAL A 69 -28.53 -0.71 0.99
N SER A 70 -29.44 -0.89 1.94
CA SER A 70 -29.78 0.14 2.92
C SER A 70 -28.62 0.38 3.91
N GLU A 71 -27.98 -0.69 4.37
CA GLU A 71 -26.77 -0.63 5.21
C GLU A 71 -25.59 -0.03 4.45
N LEU A 72 -25.40 -0.42 3.19
CA LEU A 72 -24.36 0.14 2.34
C LEU A 72 -24.57 1.65 2.18
N ARG A 73 -25.79 2.10 1.89
CA ARG A 73 -26.11 3.53 1.80
C ARG A 73 -25.81 4.26 3.10
N ALA A 74 -26.21 3.71 4.24
CA ALA A 74 -25.93 4.29 5.55
C ALA A 74 -24.41 4.42 5.80
N ALA A 75 -23.62 3.39 5.47
CA ALA A 75 -22.17 3.41 5.62
C ALA A 75 -21.48 4.43 4.70
N LEU A 76 -22.02 4.64 3.51
CA LEU A 76 -21.53 5.64 2.55
C LEU A 76 -22.01 7.06 2.87
N GLY A 77 -23.00 7.22 3.76
CA GLY A 77 -23.72 8.48 3.95
C GLY A 77 -24.55 8.89 2.73
N ASP A 78 -24.94 7.92 1.90
CA ASP A 78 -25.78 8.11 0.72
C ASP A 78 -27.26 7.95 1.08
N THR A 79 -28.15 8.60 0.35
CA THR A 79 -29.61 8.53 0.61
C THR A 79 -30.37 8.10 -0.64
N PRO A 80 -31.57 7.49 -0.51
CA PRO A 80 -32.38 7.11 -1.66
C PRO A 80 -32.88 8.32 -2.49
N GLN A 81 -33.16 9.45 -1.83
CA GLN A 81 -33.57 10.70 -2.47
C GLN A 81 -32.33 11.57 -2.74
N GLY A 82 -31.87 11.61 -3.99
CA GLY A 82 -30.63 12.31 -4.35
C GLY A 82 -29.38 11.43 -4.31
N SER A 83 -29.51 10.13 -4.58
CA SER A 83 -28.37 9.20 -4.51
C SER A 83 -27.24 9.61 -5.46
N HIS A 84 -26.09 9.94 -4.86
CA HIS A 84 -24.88 10.32 -5.59
C HIS A 84 -23.92 9.14 -5.78
N VAL A 85 -24.14 8.02 -5.08
CA VAL A 85 -23.25 6.85 -5.11
C VAL A 85 -23.95 5.61 -5.66
N ILE A 86 -25.11 5.23 -5.13
CA ILE A 86 -25.83 3.99 -5.51
C ILE A 86 -27.22 4.27 -6.08
N ARG A 87 -27.32 4.31 -7.40
CA ARG A 87 -28.60 4.48 -8.10
C ARG A 87 -29.41 3.18 -8.12
N THR A 88 -30.64 3.25 -7.64
CA THR A 88 -31.63 2.17 -7.81
C THR A 88 -32.23 2.23 -9.22
N VAL A 89 -32.23 1.10 -9.93
CA VAL A 89 -32.99 0.91 -11.17
C VAL A 89 -34.17 0.02 -10.85
N TYR A 90 -35.35 0.63 -10.77
CA TYR A 90 -36.56 -0.02 -10.29
C TYR A 90 -36.83 -1.35 -11.00
N LYS A 91 -37.12 -2.41 -10.23
CA LYS A 91 -37.31 -3.81 -10.65
C LYS A 91 -36.11 -4.50 -11.32
N THR A 92 -35.08 -3.76 -11.75
CA THR A 92 -33.92 -4.32 -12.45
C THR A 92 -32.75 -4.61 -11.51
N GLY A 93 -32.30 -3.63 -10.73
CA GLY A 93 -31.08 -3.77 -9.92
C GLY A 93 -30.48 -2.44 -9.48
N TYR A 94 -29.16 -2.39 -9.35
CA TYR A 94 -28.43 -1.25 -8.77
C TYR A 94 -27.19 -0.91 -9.60
N ALA A 95 -26.83 0.37 -9.64
CA ALA A 95 -25.63 0.84 -10.32
C ALA A 95 -24.80 1.73 -9.40
N PHE A 96 -23.47 1.61 -9.51
CA PHE A 96 -22.55 2.56 -8.90
C PHE A 96 -22.36 3.75 -9.84
N CYS A 97 -22.74 4.95 -9.39
CA CYS A 97 -22.79 6.14 -10.24
C CYS A 97 -21.84 7.26 -9.81
N ALA A 98 -21.22 7.16 -8.63
CA ALA A 98 -20.21 8.13 -8.22
C ALA A 98 -18.98 8.04 -9.12
N GLU A 99 -18.35 9.19 -9.36
CA GLU A 99 -17.04 9.24 -9.96
C GLU A 99 -16.03 8.55 -9.04
N VAL A 100 -15.24 7.64 -9.60
CA VAL A 100 -14.22 6.89 -8.85
C VAL A 100 -12.86 7.29 -9.35
N THR A 101 -12.08 7.88 -8.46
CA THR A 101 -10.68 8.22 -8.73
C THR A 101 -9.78 7.24 -7.99
N CYS A 102 -8.80 6.68 -8.68
CA CYS A 102 -7.75 5.93 -8.03
C CYS A 102 -6.89 6.90 -7.23
N VAL A 103 -6.93 6.80 -5.90
CA VAL A 103 -5.98 7.51 -5.06
C VAL A 103 -4.81 6.57 -4.79
N PRO A 104 -3.56 7.05 -4.87
CA PRO A 104 -2.42 6.25 -4.44
C PRO A 104 -2.71 5.80 -3.00
N SER A 105 -2.42 4.53 -2.73
CA SER A 105 -2.74 3.91 -1.45
C SER A 105 -1.99 4.61 -0.33
N GLN A 106 -2.58 5.65 0.26
CA GLN A 106 -1.98 6.40 1.37
C GLN A 106 -2.25 5.67 2.69
N ALA A 107 -2.02 4.35 2.71
CA ALA A 107 -1.67 3.66 3.93
C ALA A 107 -0.16 3.58 3.83
N ALA A 108 0.53 4.49 4.53
CA ALA A 108 1.97 4.71 4.50
C ALA A 108 2.59 4.31 3.16
N SER A 109 2.99 5.27 2.31
CA SER A 109 4.17 4.96 1.51
C SER A 109 5.12 4.27 2.50
N PRO A 110 5.58 3.03 2.29
CA PRO A 110 6.91 2.78 2.74
C PRO A 110 7.61 3.94 2.04
N ALA A 111 8.01 4.96 2.80
CA ALA A 111 9.14 5.71 2.35
C ALA A 111 10.11 4.58 2.08
N THR A 112 10.28 4.19 0.81
CA THR A 112 11.21 3.15 0.47
C THR A 112 12.49 3.78 0.95
N ILE A 113 12.96 3.40 2.12
CA ILE A 113 14.06 4.11 2.71
C ILE A 113 15.22 3.85 1.75
N GLU A 114 15.93 4.89 1.37
CA GLU A 114 17.18 4.72 0.66
C GLU A 114 18.30 5.16 1.59
N LEU A 115 19.40 4.44 1.53
CA LEU A 115 20.65 4.90 2.13
C LEU A 115 21.42 5.65 1.06
N VAL A 116 21.90 6.84 1.38
CA VAL A 116 22.79 7.57 0.49
C VAL A 116 24.21 7.45 0.99
N TRP A 117 25.06 6.74 0.25
CA TRP A 117 26.49 6.58 0.54
C TRP A 117 27.31 7.22 -0.58
N LYS A 118 28.24 8.13 -0.26
CA LYS A 118 29.06 8.86 -1.26
C LYS A 118 28.25 9.45 -2.43
N LYS A 119 27.06 9.99 -2.14
CA LYS A 119 26.07 10.53 -3.11
C LYS A 119 25.38 9.48 -4.00
N GLN A 120 25.65 8.19 -3.81
CA GLN A 120 24.97 7.11 -4.50
C GLN A 120 23.77 6.63 -3.67
N PRO A 121 22.55 6.59 -4.24
CA PRO A 121 21.39 6.04 -3.55
C PRO A 121 21.41 4.50 -3.60
N LEU A 122 21.23 3.89 -2.43
CA LEU A 122 21.11 2.45 -2.20
C LEU A 122 19.67 2.18 -1.74
N PRO A 123 18.76 1.81 -2.64
CA PRO A 123 17.36 1.61 -2.30
C PRO A 123 17.16 0.36 -1.43
N LEU A 124 16.38 0.48 -0.35
CA LEU A 124 15.99 -0.66 0.47
C LEU A 124 14.55 -1.09 0.13
N SER A 125 14.40 -2.29 -0.42
CA SER A 125 13.09 -2.96 -0.57
C SER A 125 12.72 -3.73 0.69
N ASP A 126 11.47 -4.17 0.82
CA ASP A 126 11.08 -5.14 1.85
C ASP A 126 11.98 -6.40 1.76
N GLY A 127 12.39 -6.94 2.92
CA GLY A 127 13.34 -8.04 3.04
C GLY A 127 14.60 -7.70 3.85
N GLU A 128 15.56 -8.63 3.87
CA GLU A 128 16.85 -8.45 4.53
C GLU A 128 17.89 -7.91 3.56
N HIS A 129 18.66 -6.92 4.02
CA HIS A 129 19.80 -6.34 3.32
C HIS A 129 21.05 -6.48 4.17
N LEU A 130 22.07 -7.12 3.64
CA LEU A 130 23.35 -7.29 4.32
C LEU A 130 24.28 -6.15 3.87
N ALA A 131 24.75 -5.36 4.83
CA ALA A 131 25.70 -4.29 4.61
C ALA A 131 27.09 -4.71 5.06
N GLY A 132 28.08 -4.49 4.21
CA GLY A 132 29.47 -4.83 4.51
C GLY A 132 30.38 -4.62 3.31
N ARG A 133 31.68 -4.81 3.54
CA ARG A 133 32.68 -4.66 2.47
C ARG A 133 32.72 -5.84 1.50
N ASP A 134 32.18 -7.00 1.88
CA ASP A 134 32.22 -8.17 1.01
C ASP A 134 31.37 -7.96 -0.25
N ALA A 135 31.85 -8.43 -1.39
CA ALA A 135 31.14 -8.26 -2.67
C ALA A 135 29.83 -9.06 -2.73
N GLU A 136 29.68 -10.07 -1.86
CA GLU A 136 28.46 -10.86 -1.69
C GLU A 136 27.37 -10.13 -0.87
N CYS A 137 27.68 -8.98 -0.27
CA CYS A 137 26.70 -8.18 0.44
C CYS A 137 25.72 -7.51 -0.55
N SER A 138 24.43 -7.46 -0.20
CA SER A 138 23.47 -6.71 -1.02
C SER A 138 23.69 -5.20 -0.95
N LEU A 139 24.36 -4.71 0.11
CA LEU A 139 24.82 -3.33 0.26
C LEU A 139 26.34 -3.34 0.43
N VAL A 140 27.07 -3.25 -0.69
CA VAL A 140 28.53 -3.25 -0.69
C VAL A 140 29.06 -1.86 -0.31
N ILE A 141 29.66 -1.76 0.88
CA ILE A 141 30.32 -0.56 1.40
C ILE A 141 31.82 -0.85 1.44
N ASP A 142 32.48 -0.63 0.30
CA ASP A 142 33.90 -0.94 0.13
C ASP A 142 34.81 0.08 0.83
N ALA A 143 35.04 -0.16 2.12
CA ALA A 143 35.95 0.62 2.96
C ALA A 143 36.62 -0.27 4.02
N SER A 144 37.92 -0.10 4.24
CA SER A 144 38.72 -0.95 5.13
C SER A 144 38.22 -0.96 6.59
N THR A 145 37.54 0.09 7.02
CA THR A 145 36.92 0.21 8.36
C THR A 145 35.57 -0.50 8.46
N VAL A 146 35.05 -1.01 7.35
CA VAL A 146 33.81 -1.78 7.28
C VAL A 146 34.14 -3.27 7.27
N SER A 147 33.44 -4.01 8.12
CA SER A 147 33.59 -5.46 8.23
C SER A 147 32.97 -6.13 7.00
N ARG A 148 33.45 -7.33 6.64
CA ARG A 148 32.92 -8.08 5.49
C ARG A 148 31.40 -8.22 5.53
N ARG A 149 30.86 -8.56 6.70
CA ARG A 149 29.44 -8.55 7.05
C ARG A 149 29.32 -7.68 8.30
N HIS A 150 28.91 -6.43 8.16
CA HIS A 150 29.00 -5.44 9.24
C HIS A 150 27.66 -5.25 9.94
N ALA A 151 26.59 -5.06 9.17
CA ALA A 151 25.25 -4.86 9.71
C ALA A 151 24.20 -5.52 8.82
N ARG A 152 23.05 -5.83 9.41
CA ARG A 152 21.87 -6.28 8.70
C ARG A 152 20.78 -5.24 8.83
N ILE A 153 20.12 -4.95 7.73
CA ILE A 153 18.96 -4.06 7.70
C ILE A 153 17.76 -4.87 7.24
N THR A 154 16.76 -4.97 8.09
CA THR A 154 15.50 -5.66 7.78
C THR A 154 14.42 -4.63 7.55
N VAL A 155 13.79 -4.69 6.39
CA VAL A 155 12.67 -3.83 6.02
C VAL A 155 11.39 -4.65 6.00
N VAL A 156 10.44 -4.29 6.86
CA VAL A 156 9.11 -4.91 6.91
C VAL A 156 8.06 -3.82 6.78
N SER A 157 7.25 -3.89 5.72
CA SER A 157 6.17 -2.91 5.48
C SER A 157 6.67 -1.46 5.54
N GLY A 158 7.86 -1.19 4.98
CA GLY A 158 8.48 0.15 4.98
C GLY A 158 9.15 0.60 6.27
N THR A 159 9.14 -0.22 7.31
CA THR A 159 9.93 0.04 8.53
C THR A 159 11.28 -0.64 8.41
N ALA A 160 12.36 0.15 8.41
CA ALA A 160 13.72 -0.37 8.43
C ALA A 160 14.23 -0.47 9.87
N THR A 161 14.84 -1.61 10.21
CA THR A 161 15.55 -1.85 11.46
C THR A 161 16.95 -2.30 11.12
N ILE A 162 17.96 -1.76 11.79
CA ILE A 162 19.36 -2.16 11.66
C ILE A 162 19.84 -2.94 12.87
N GLU A 163 20.64 -3.96 12.63
CA GLU A 163 21.31 -4.78 13.63
C GLU A 163 22.81 -4.89 13.29
N ASP A 164 23.67 -4.68 14.27
CA ASP A 164 25.12 -4.90 14.13
C ASP A 164 25.42 -6.40 14.15
N LEU A 165 26.27 -6.88 13.22
CA LEU A 165 26.63 -8.30 13.10
C LEU A 165 27.99 -8.58 13.74
N ASP A 166 28.19 -8.08 14.96
CA ASP A 166 29.45 -8.14 15.71
C ASP A 166 30.62 -7.53 14.90
N SER A 167 30.38 -6.31 14.43
CA SER A 167 31.34 -5.63 13.57
C SER A 167 32.53 -5.05 14.35
N THR A 168 33.70 -5.01 13.71
CA THR A 168 34.96 -4.61 14.35
C THR A 168 34.92 -3.18 14.90
N ASN A 169 34.35 -2.25 14.13
CA ASN A 169 34.28 -0.83 14.49
C ASN A 169 32.90 -0.40 15.00
N GLY A 170 31.92 -1.31 15.03
CA GLY A 170 30.57 -1.05 15.48
C GLY A 170 29.72 -0.26 14.47
N THR A 171 28.41 -0.45 14.60
CA THR A 171 27.37 0.32 13.93
C THR A 171 26.86 1.45 14.83
N HIS A 172 26.69 2.65 14.28
CA HIS A 172 26.19 3.82 15.00
C HIS A 172 25.00 4.46 14.28
N VAL A 173 24.03 4.96 15.04
CA VAL A 173 22.91 5.75 14.53
C VAL A 173 22.94 7.11 15.23
N ASN A 174 22.98 8.19 14.46
CA ASN A 174 23.10 9.57 14.94
C ASN A 174 24.27 9.75 15.93
N GLY A 175 25.42 9.17 15.59
CA GLY A 175 26.64 9.19 16.42
C GLY A 175 26.62 8.26 17.65
N THR A 176 25.51 7.59 17.94
CA THR A 176 25.38 6.69 19.09
C THR A 176 25.55 5.23 18.66
N ARG A 177 26.45 4.49 19.29
CA ARG A 177 26.64 3.06 19.01
C ARG A 177 25.41 2.27 19.39
N ILE A 178 24.95 1.40 18.51
CA ILE A 178 23.80 0.52 18.79
C ILE A 178 24.26 -0.72 19.56
N SER A 179 23.42 -1.22 20.48
CA SER A 179 23.66 -2.44 21.26
C SER A 179 22.68 -3.58 20.92
N GLY A 180 21.78 -3.33 19.98
CA GLY A 180 20.78 -4.28 19.49
C GLY A 180 20.00 -3.69 18.31
N PRO A 181 18.96 -4.40 17.82
CA PRO A 181 18.16 -3.93 16.70
C PRO A 181 17.56 -2.54 16.93
N MET A 182 17.83 -1.59 16.04
CA MET A 182 17.41 -0.20 16.14
C MET A 182 16.62 0.23 14.90
N ARG A 183 15.49 0.91 15.10
CA ARG A 183 14.69 1.44 13.98
C ARG A 183 15.41 2.61 13.31
N LEU A 184 15.44 2.62 11.98
CA LEU A 184 15.92 3.74 11.18
C LEU A 184 14.75 4.61 10.72
N SER A 185 14.93 5.93 10.83
CA SER A 185 13.99 6.96 10.41
C SER A 185 14.63 7.84 9.34
N PRO A 186 13.86 8.33 8.36
CA PRO A 186 14.37 9.31 7.40
C PRO A 186 14.90 10.56 8.10
N GLY A 187 16.12 10.97 7.75
CA GLY A 187 16.88 12.01 8.41
C GLY A 187 18.00 11.47 9.30
N ASP A 188 17.95 10.19 9.68
CA ASP A 188 19.00 9.57 10.48
C ASP A 188 20.32 9.47 9.72
N GLU A 189 21.40 9.58 10.48
CA GLU A 189 22.75 9.30 10.04
C GLU A 189 23.17 7.91 10.54
N LEU A 190 23.52 7.02 9.61
CA LEU A 190 23.99 5.67 9.89
C LEU A 190 25.49 5.59 9.63
N SER A 191 26.28 5.17 10.62
CA SER A 191 27.71 4.94 10.44
C SER A 191 28.06 3.46 10.55
N LEU A 192 28.76 2.95 9.54
CA LEU A 192 29.38 1.62 9.52
C LEU A 192 30.90 1.82 9.51
N GLY A 193 31.58 1.57 10.62
CA GLY A 193 32.97 1.99 10.77
C GLY A 193 33.13 3.51 10.57
N SER A 194 33.99 3.94 9.64
CA SER A 194 34.17 5.35 9.31
C SER A 194 33.24 5.86 8.20
N GLU A 195 32.45 4.99 7.59
CA GLU A 195 31.59 5.36 6.47
C GLU A 195 30.23 5.82 6.98
N VAL A 196 29.79 6.98 6.49
CA VAL A 196 28.51 7.59 6.86
C VAL A 196 27.51 7.47 5.72
N LEU A 197 26.30 7.01 6.05
CA LEU A 197 25.17 6.83 5.15
C LEU A 197 24.00 7.66 5.67
N GLN A 198 23.34 8.41 4.78
CA GLN A 198 22.14 9.16 5.15
C GLN A 198 20.89 8.36 4.85
N VAL A 199 20.02 8.23 5.84
CA VAL A 199 18.70 7.60 5.69
C VAL A 199 17.75 8.61 5.07
N ARG A 200 17.23 8.35 3.87
CA ARG A 200 16.29 9.25 3.17
C ARG A 200 14.99 8.56 2.84
N LYS A 201 13.93 9.34 2.68
CA LYS A 201 12.73 8.86 1.99
C LYS A 201 13.05 8.81 0.50
N ARG A 202 13.02 7.64 -0.12
CA ARG A 202 12.97 7.57 -1.58
C ARG A 202 11.65 8.19 -2.00
N SER A 203 11.77 9.32 -2.68
CA SER A 203 10.63 9.86 -3.42
C SER A 203 10.30 8.85 -4.50
N ALA A 204 9.02 8.51 -4.66
CA ALA A 204 8.58 7.67 -5.76
C ALA A 204 8.81 8.44 -7.08
N SER A 205 10.04 8.45 -7.57
CA SER A 205 10.30 8.78 -8.96
C SER A 205 9.66 7.66 -9.76
N ALA A 206 8.66 8.05 -10.56
CA ALA A 206 7.96 7.16 -11.47
C ALA A 206 8.99 6.26 -12.16
N LEU A 207 8.81 4.95 -12.03
CA LEU A 207 9.36 4.00 -12.99
C LEU A 207 8.75 4.38 -14.35
N THR A 208 9.42 5.28 -15.07
CA THR A 208 9.17 5.52 -16.47
C THR A 208 9.62 4.25 -17.17
N VAL A 209 8.71 3.28 -17.28
CA VAL A 209 8.84 2.21 -18.25
C VAL A 209 8.82 2.92 -19.59
N LYS A 210 10.01 3.16 -20.15
CA LYS A 210 10.15 3.43 -21.57
C LYS A 210 9.65 2.16 -22.27
N VAL A 211 8.40 2.21 -22.71
CA VAL A 211 7.92 1.27 -23.71
C VAL A 211 8.60 1.72 -24.99
N ASP A 212 9.69 1.03 -25.35
CA ASP A 212 10.28 1.16 -26.68
C ASP A 212 9.18 0.85 -27.70
N HIS A 213 8.70 1.91 -28.35
CA HIS A 213 7.88 1.79 -29.54
C HIS A 213 8.84 1.54 -30.70
N ASP A 214 9.16 0.27 -30.93
CA ASP A 214 9.80 -0.12 -32.18
C ASP A 214 8.78 0.07 -33.32
N LYS A 215 8.93 1.21 -34.01
CA LYS A 215 8.38 1.47 -35.34
C LYS A 215 9.56 1.59 -36.29
N LYS A 216 9.84 0.54 -37.06
CA LYS A 216 9.76 0.51 -38.54
C LYS A 216 10.63 -0.60 -39.14
N GLY A 217 9.97 -1.44 -39.93
CA GLY A 217 10.24 -1.45 -41.37
C GLY A 217 11.12 -2.59 -41.89
N ARG A 218 10.49 -3.54 -42.56
CA ARG A 218 10.58 -3.68 -44.02
C ARG A 218 9.47 -4.56 -44.55
#